data_AF-X1AXI0-F1
#
_entry.id   AF-X1AXI0-F1
#
_cell.length_a   1.000
_cell.length_b   1.000
_cell.length_c   1.000
_cell.angle_alpha   90.00
_cell.angle_beta   90.00
_cell.angle_gamma   90.00
#
_symmetry.space_group_name_H-M   'P 1'
#
loop_
_entity.id
_entity.type
_entity.pdbx_description
1 polymer ?
#
loop_
_entity_poly.entity_id
_entity_poly.type
_entity_poly.pdbx_seq_one_letter_code
_entity_poly.pdbx_strand_id
1 'polypeptide(L)'
;MHPSQKKILDVLRKKPASSEELTMITGLSPDSIRGRISEIRTRYNYDIKKINGKYHLSDDNSDVEKVISYVASHNLYGTKINMGKLMDELDMSHKDLANILGKLHHRKQLLQWAKDTVIIYPL
;
A
#
# COMPACT_ATOMS: atom_id res chain seq x y z
N MET A 1 1.17 -13.48 10.40
CA MET A 1 0.90 -13.77 8.97
C MET A 1 0.83 -15.27 8.77
N HIS A 2 -0.24 -15.77 8.16
CA HIS A 2 -0.43 -17.21 7.90
C HIS A 2 0.56 -17.70 6.81
N PRO A 3 1.08 -18.94 6.86
CA PRO A 3 2.08 -19.44 5.90
C PRO A 3 1.65 -19.31 4.44
N SER A 4 0.38 -19.56 4.14
CA SER A 4 -0.15 -19.40 2.78
C SER A 4 -0.21 -17.94 2.32
N GLN A 5 -0.49 -17.00 3.22
CA GLN A 5 -0.48 -15.56 2.91
C GLN A 5 0.94 -15.10 2.57
N LYS A 6 1.93 -15.58 3.34
CA LYS A 6 3.35 -15.30 3.08
C LYS A 6 3.77 -15.82 1.71
N LYS A 7 3.43 -17.06 1.37
CA LYS A 7 3.72 -17.63 0.04
C LYS A 7 3.12 -16.82 -1.10
N ILE A 8 1.85 -16.40 -0.98
CA ILE A 8 1.20 -15.56 -2.01
C ILE A 8 1.98 -14.25 -2.18
N LEU A 9 2.32 -13.57 -1.08
CA LEU A 9 3.10 -12.33 -1.13
C LEU A 9 4.49 -12.54 -1.74
N ASP A 10 5.20 -13.60 -1.38
CA ASP A 10 6.54 -13.89 -1.91
C ASP A 10 6.51 -14.13 -3.43
N VAL A 11 5.44 -14.70 -3.96
CA VAL A 11 5.22 -14.83 -5.42
C VAL A 11 4.95 -13.47 -6.04
N LEU A 12 4.00 -12.72 -5.49
CA LEU A 12 3.56 -11.46 -6.07
C LEU A 12 4.63 -10.36 -6.00
N ARG A 13 5.57 -10.43 -5.06
CA ARG A 13 6.76 -9.58 -5.00
C ARG A 13 7.74 -9.81 -6.16
N LYS A 14 7.75 -11.01 -6.73
CA LYS A 14 8.66 -11.37 -7.83
C LYS A 14 8.04 -11.08 -9.18
N LYS A 15 6.75 -11.39 -9.34
CA LYS A 15 6.02 -11.18 -10.59
C LYS A 15 4.51 -11.15 -10.36
N PRO A 16 3.74 -10.51 -11.25
CA PRO A 16 2.30 -10.70 -11.31
C PRO A 16 1.93 -12.17 -11.56
N ALA A 17 0.89 -12.68 -10.89
CA ALA A 17 0.50 -14.08 -10.98
C ALA A 17 -1.03 -14.27 -11.08
N SER A 18 -1.49 -15.25 -11.86
CA SER A 18 -2.91 -15.60 -11.95
C SER A 18 -3.42 -16.38 -10.74
N SER A 19 -4.74 -16.53 -10.61
CA SER A 19 -5.33 -17.40 -9.57
C SER A 19 -4.85 -18.85 -9.69
N GLU A 20 -4.69 -19.35 -10.91
CA GLU A 20 -4.25 -20.70 -11.23
C GLU A 20 -2.79 -20.91 -10.84
N GLU A 21 -1.90 -19.94 -11.17
CA GLU A 21 -0.50 -19.97 -10.73
C GLU A 21 -0.38 -20.00 -9.20
N LEU A 22 -1.15 -19.16 -8.51
CA LEU A 22 -1.15 -19.13 -7.03
C LEU A 22 -1.73 -20.41 -6.42
N THR A 23 -2.73 -21.01 -7.07
CA THR A 23 -3.32 -22.29 -6.67
C THR A 23 -2.27 -23.40 -6.75
N MET A 24 -1.54 -23.50 -7.87
CA MET A 24 -0.46 -24.50 -8.03
C MET A 24 0.65 -24.34 -6.99
N ILE A 25 1.04 -23.10 -6.67
CA ILE A 25 2.17 -22.83 -5.76
C ILE A 25 1.77 -23.07 -4.29
N THR A 26 0.54 -22.73 -3.92
CA THR A 26 0.10 -22.79 -2.52
C THR A 26 -0.69 -24.04 -2.17
N GLY A 27 -1.21 -24.76 -3.17
CA GLY A 27 -2.11 -25.90 -2.99
C GLY A 27 -3.52 -25.50 -2.55
N LEU A 28 -3.89 -24.22 -2.64
CA LEU A 28 -5.18 -23.70 -2.20
C LEU A 28 -6.18 -23.63 -3.35
N SER A 29 -7.48 -23.79 -3.06
CA SER A 29 -8.52 -23.55 -4.05
C SER A 29 -8.57 -22.08 -4.51
N PRO A 30 -9.07 -21.78 -5.71
CA PRO A 30 -9.20 -20.40 -6.20
C PRO A 30 -9.98 -19.47 -5.25
N ASP A 31 -11.02 -19.97 -4.61
CA ASP A 31 -11.79 -19.19 -3.63
C ASP A 31 -10.98 -18.92 -2.36
N SER A 32 -10.19 -19.90 -1.90
CA SER A 32 -9.26 -19.71 -0.80
C SER A 32 -8.19 -18.67 -1.13
N ILE A 33 -7.66 -18.65 -2.35
CA ILE A 33 -6.73 -17.61 -2.83
C ILE A 33 -7.38 -16.23 -2.74
N ARG A 34 -8.62 -16.08 -3.24
CA ARG A 34 -9.35 -14.81 -3.18
C ARG A 34 -9.52 -14.34 -1.73
N GLY A 35 -9.90 -15.25 -0.82
CA GLY A 35 -10.00 -14.97 0.61
C GLY A 35 -8.67 -14.53 1.21
N ARG A 36 -7.57 -15.25 0.95
CA ARG A 36 -6.24 -14.89 1.45
C ARG A 36 -5.75 -13.55 0.91
N ILE A 37 -6.00 -13.23 -0.36
CA ILE A 37 -5.66 -11.92 -0.93
C ILE A 37 -6.47 -10.80 -0.26
N SER A 38 -7.77 -11.03 0.01
CA SER A 38 -8.60 -10.07 0.74
C SER A 38 -8.05 -9.80 2.16
N GLU A 39 -7.66 -10.87 2.87
CA GLU A 39 -6.99 -10.75 4.17
C GLU A 39 -5.64 -10.03 4.07
N ILE A 40 -4.85 -10.30 3.02
CA ILE A 40 -3.57 -9.63 2.78
C ILE A 40 -3.77 -8.12 2.62
N ARG A 41 -4.75 -7.71 1.80
CA ARG A 41 -5.11 -6.31 1.58
C ARG A 41 -5.57 -5.62 2.85
N THR A 42 -6.52 -6.23 3.56
CA THR A 42 -7.19 -5.57 4.69
C THR A 42 -6.38 -5.62 5.98
N ARG A 43 -5.75 -6.75 6.29
CA ARG A 43 -5.07 -6.96 7.58
C ARG A 43 -3.63 -6.48 7.58
N TYR A 44 -2.97 -6.49 6.42
CA TYR A 44 -1.55 -6.12 6.29
C TYR A 44 -1.32 -4.94 5.34
N ASN A 45 -2.39 -4.33 4.85
CA ASN A 45 -2.36 -3.09 4.06
C ASN A 45 -1.46 -3.16 2.80
N TYR A 46 -1.43 -4.31 2.14
CA TYR A 46 -0.78 -4.45 0.83
C TYR A 46 -1.78 -4.10 -0.28
N ASP A 47 -1.42 -3.22 -1.21
CA ASP A 47 -2.22 -3.05 -2.41
C ASP A 47 -1.90 -4.17 -3.40
N ILE A 48 -2.89 -5.02 -3.60
CA ILE A 48 -2.84 -6.05 -4.62
C ILE A 48 -3.94 -5.70 -5.60
N LYS A 49 -3.62 -5.43 -6.87
CA LYS A 49 -4.60 -5.13 -7.91
C LYS A 49 -4.76 -6.32 -8.85
N LYS A 50 -5.94 -6.48 -9.45
CA LYS A 50 -6.16 -7.50 -10.48
C LYS A 50 -6.23 -6.82 -11.83
N ILE A 51 -5.24 -7.06 -12.69
CA ILE A 51 -5.08 -6.43 -14.00
C ILE A 51 -4.90 -7.57 -15.01
N ASN A 52 -5.67 -7.58 -16.10
CA ASN A 52 -5.61 -8.62 -17.14
C ASN A 52 -5.64 -10.06 -16.57
N GLY A 53 -6.49 -10.31 -15.57
CA GLY A 53 -6.64 -11.62 -14.95
C GLY A 53 -5.58 -11.99 -13.91
N LYS A 54 -4.49 -11.22 -13.78
CA LYS A 54 -3.39 -11.49 -12.84
C LYS A 54 -3.41 -10.55 -11.64
N TYR A 55 -3.06 -11.08 -10.48
CA TYR A 55 -2.78 -10.29 -9.30
C TYR A 55 -1.40 -9.64 -9.43
N HIS A 56 -1.36 -8.35 -9.18
CA HIS A 56 -0.16 -7.54 -9.16
C HIS A 56 -0.03 -7.02 -7.74
N LEU A 57 1.08 -7.34 -7.07
CA LEU A 57 1.45 -6.56 -5.90
C LEU A 57 1.94 -5.22 -6.43
N SER A 58 1.20 -4.16 -6.10
CA SER A 58 1.71 -2.83 -6.37
C SER A 58 2.86 -2.61 -5.41
N ASP A 59 4.05 -2.30 -5.94
CA ASP A 59 5.20 -1.92 -5.12
C ASP A 59 4.97 -0.47 -4.65
N ASP A 60 4.03 -0.36 -3.72
CA ASP A 60 3.51 0.88 -3.14
C ASP A 60 4.53 1.65 -2.31
N ASN A 61 5.75 1.12 -2.19
CA ASN A 61 6.87 1.93 -1.72
C ASN A 61 7.05 3.12 -2.64
N SER A 62 6.85 2.99 -3.96
CA SER A 62 7.05 4.13 -4.86
C SER A 62 6.16 5.33 -4.50
N ASP A 63 4.87 5.13 -4.22
CA ASP A 63 3.97 6.24 -3.88
C ASP A 63 4.16 6.75 -2.45
N VAL A 64 4.51 5.86 -1.50
CA VAL A 64 4.92 6.30 -0.15
C VAL A 64 6.21 7.12 -0.24
N GLU A 65 7.19 6.67 -1.01
CA GLU A 65 8.45 7.37 -1.24
C GLU A 65 8.23 8.67 -2.02
N LYS A 66 7.22 8.78 -2.90
CA LYS A 66 6.82 10.07 -3.51
C LYS A 66 6.37 11.07 -2.45
N VAL A 67 5.47 10.67 -1.55
CA VAL A 67 5.03 11.54 -0.44
C VAL A 67 6.20 11.93 0.45
N ILE A 68 7.03 10.97 0.86
CA ILE A 68 8.23 11.21 1.68
C ILE A 68 9.20 12.15 0.97
N SER A 69 9.47 11.92 -0.31
CA SER A 69 10.37 12.74 -1.13
C SER A 69 9.84 14.17 -1.30
N TYR A 70 8.54 14.34 -1.48
CA TYR A 70 7.92 15.67 -1.52
C TYR A 70 8.06 16.39 -0.18
N VAL A 71 7.75 15.72 0.93
CA VAL A 71 7.90 16.28 2.28
C VAL A 71 9.36 16.67 2.56
N ALA A 72 10.31 15.81 2.17
CA ALA A 72 11.74 16.06 2.33
C ALA A 72 12.23 17.23 1.47
N SER A 73 11.93 17.24 0.17
CA SER A 73 12.37 18.28 -0.77
C SER A 73 11.81 19.66 -0.45
N HIS A 74 10.66 19.72 0.25
CA HIS A 74 10.02 20.98 0.66
C HIS A 74 10.24 21.32 2.14
N ASN A 75 11.07 20.56 2.87
CA ASN A 75 11.34 20.74 4.31
C ASN A 75 10.06 20.78 5.17
N LEU A 76 9.08 19.94 4.86
CA LEU A 76 7.75 19.94 5.50
C LEU A 76 7.63 18.99 6.70
N TYR A 77 8.71 18.31 7.08
CA TYR A 77 8.70 17.41 8.24
C TYR A 77 8.31 18.15 9.53
N GLY A 78 7.45 17.53 10.33
CA GLY A 78 6.96 18.10 11.59
C GLY A 78 6.01 19.30 11.43
N THR A 79 5.64 19.67 10.19
CA THR A 79 4.71 20.76 9.91
C THR A 79 3.31 20.23 9.60
N LYS A 80 2.29 21.08 9.74
CA LYS A 80 0.92 20.77 9.30
C LYS A 80 0.81 20.96 7.79
N ILE A 81 0.62 19.86 7.07
CA ILE A 81 0.47 19.84 5.62
C ILE A 81 -1.00 19.66 5.27
N ASN A 82 -1.53 20.48 4.37
CA ASN A 82 -2.90 20.35 3.87
C ASN A 82 -3.00 19.15 2.90
N MET A 83 -4.01 18.30 3.10
CA MET A 83 -4.23 17.10 2.26
C MET A 83 -4.64 17.44 0.83
N GLY A 84 -5.45 18.49 0.63
CA GLY A 84 -5.79 19.00 -0.69
C GLY A 84 -4.54 19.35 -1.49
N LYS A 85 -3.64 20.13 -0.87
CA LYS A 85 -2.36 20.47 -1.48
C LYS A 85 -1.51 19.24 -1.81
N LEU A 86 -1.44 18.25 -0.91
CA LEU A 86 -0.72 16.99 -1.20
C LEU A 86 -1.33 16.23 -2.37
N MET A 87 -2.65 16.17 -2.47
CA MET A 87 -3.35 15.52 -3.59
C MET A 87 -3.04 16.24 -4.91
N ASP A 88 -3.12 17.57 -4.92
CA ASP A 88 -2.89 18.38 -6.12
C ASP A 88 -1.43 18.28 -6.59
N GLU A 89 -0.45 18.41 -5.68
CA GLU A 89 0.98 18.41 -6.01
C GLU A 89 1.50 17.03 -6.43
N LEU A 90 0.86 15.95 -5.95
CA LEU A 90 1.27 14.59 -6.25
C LEU A 90 0.38 13.91 -7.32
N ASP A 91 -0.60 14.63 -7.86
CA ASP A 91 -1.62 14.11 -8.78
C ASP A 91 -2.26 12.81 -8.26
N MET A 92 -2.75 12.85 -7.01
CA MET A 92 -3.27 11.68 -6.30
C MET A 92 -4.72 11.85 -5.90
N SER A 93 -5.49 10.77 -5.99
CA SER A 93 -6.85 10.75 -5.45
C SER A 93 -6.84 10.74 -3.91
N HIS A 94 -7.93 11.23 -3.31
CA HIS A 94 -8.11 11.17 -1.86
C HIS A 94 -8.00 9.74 -1.30
N LYS A 95 -8.47 8.75 -2.06
CA LYS A 95 -8.39 7.34 -1.68
C LYS A 95 -6.93 6.86 -1.63
N ASP A 96 -6.13 7.25 -2.61
CA ASP A 96 -4.72 6.85 -2.69
C ASP A 96 -3.89 7.54 -1.61
N LEU A 97 -4.11 8.84 -1.38
CA LEU A 97 -3.46 9.56 -0.29
C LEU A 97 -3.83 8.95 1.07
N ALA A 98 -5.11 8.66 1.33
CA ALA A 98 -5.54 8.02 2.58
C ALA A 98 -4.88 6.65 2.80
N ASN A 99 -4.72 5.85 1.74
CA ASN A 99 -4.01 4.58 1.80
C ASN A 99 -2.52 4.78 2.15
N ILE A 100 -1.87 5.82 1.59
CA ILE A 100 -0.47 6.15 1.88
C ILE A 100 -0.31 6.63 3.32
N LEU A 101 -1.19 7.50 3.81
CA LEU A 101 -1.16 7.97 5.19
C LEU A 101 -1.32 6.79 6.17
N GLY A 102 -2.22 5.85 5.87
CA GLY A 102 -2.33 4.60 6.64
C GLY A 102 -1.01 3.81 6.70
N LYS A 103 -0.25 3.76 5.60
CA LYS A 103 1.08 3.11 5.56
C LYS A 103 2.12 3.88 6.37
N LEU A 104 2.17 5.21 6.24
CA LEU A 104 3.07 6.06 7.03
C LEU A 104 2.80 5.95 8.53
N HIS A 105 1.53 5.80 8.92
CA HIS A 105 1.15 5.52 10.31
C HIS A 105 1.73 4.19 10.81
N HIS A 106 1.61 3.11 10.03
CA HIS A 106 2.24 1.82 10.37
C HIS A 106 3.77 1.90 10.44
N ARG A 107 4.41 2.80 9.69
CA ARG A 107 5.86 3.08 9.74
C ARG A 107 6.28 4.00 10.89
N LYS A 108 5.35 4.49 11.71
CA LYS A 108 5.58 5.52 12.75
C LYS A 108 6.10 6.86 12.20
N GLN A 109 5.85 7.14 10.92
CA GLN A 109 6.21 8.40 10.26
C GLN A 109 5.03 9.38 10.19
N LEU A 110 3.84 8.98 10.63
CA LEU A 110 2.67 9.86 10.73
C LEU A 110 2.37 10.15 12.20
N LEU A 111 2.50 11.41 12.62
CA LEU A 111 2.22 11.80 14.01
C LEU A 111 0.74 12.15 14.21
N GLN A 112 0.16 12.86 13.24
CA GLN A 112 -1.21 13.35 13.35
C GLN A 112 -1.93 13.31 12.01
N TRP A 113 -3.18 12.84 12.04
CA TRP A 113 -4.12 12.87 10.93
C TRP A 113 -5.42 13.53 11.42
N ALA A 114 -5.72 14.73 10.89
CA ALA A 114 -6.98 15.44 11.09
C ALA A 114 -7.77 15.55 9.77
N LYS A 115 -8.98 16.12 9.81
CA LYS A 115 -9.94 16.13 8.68
C LYS A 115 -9.33 16.57 7.33
N ASP A 116 -8.40 17.51 7.35
CA ASP A 116 -7.79 18.15 6.17
C ASP A 116 -6.27 18.30 6.26
N THR A 117 -5.65 17.87 7.36
CA THR A 117 -4.24 18.11 7.65
C THR A 117 -3.52 16.87 8.18
N VAL A 118 -2.24 16.79 7.85
CA VAL A 118 -1.35 15.68 8.19
C VAL A 118 -0.01 16.23 8.70
N ILE A 119 0.60 15.56 9.67
CA ILE A 119 1.97 15.81 10.11
C ILE A 119 2.81 14.55 9.91
N ILE A 120 3.84 14.64 9.07
CA ILE A 120 4.77 13.55 8.73
C ILE A 120 6.14 13.83 9.35
N TYR A 121 6.82 12.80 9.84
CA TYR A 121 8.16 12.86 10.43
C TYR A 121 9.15 11.96 9.69
N PRO A 122 10.45 12.31 9.72
CA PRO A 122 11.49 11.41 9.23
C PRO A 122 11.54 10.14 10.10
N LEU A 123 12.00 9.05 9.49
CA LEU A 123 12.30 7.79 10.18
C LEU A 123 13.56 7.93 11.04
#